data_AF-A0A382XFM2-F1
#
_entry.id   AF-A0A382XFM2-F1
#
_cell.length_a   1.000
_cell.length_b   1.000
_cell.length_c   1.000
_cell.angle_alpha   90.00
_cell.angle_beta   90.00
_cell.angle_gamma   90.00
#
_symmetry.space_group_name_H-M   'P 1'
#
loop_
_entity.id
_entity.type
_entity.pdbx_description
1 polymer ?
#
loop_
_entity_poly.entity_id
_entity_poly.type
_entity_poly.pdbx_seq_one_letter_code
_entity_poly.pdbx_strand_id
1 'polypeptide(L)'
;GKVKAKDKIADWDPHTHPIIAENTGHVVFIDFVEGKTVVKNSDPLTGLSFFEMIEEGERTSAAKDMKPMIKLVDKKNKKLVLSTHYLPSGVKINLEDGQLIEAGGILAKIPKAISKTSDITGGLPRVADLFEARKAKDHAILAEAAGIVSFGSPTKSKVRLLITSEEGEQTEMMIHQWRVINVFDGETVEKGDMISDGPSNPHDILRLLGVETLANYIVKEVQNVYRLQGVKISDKHIEVIIKQMLRKVEIIDNGDSNYVNGETAEYAHV
;
A
#
# COMPACT_ATOMS: atom_id res chain seq x y z
N GLY A 1 13.56 -22.18 1.54
CA GLY A 1 13.97 -23.21 0.57
C GLY A 1 14.95 -22.61 -0.43
N LYS A 2 15.82 -23.40 -1.06
CA LYS A 2 16.66 -22.91 -2.17
C LYS A 2 15.78 -22.67 -3.39
N VAL A 3 15.80 -21.46 -3.94
CA VAL A 3 15.08 -21.07 -5.16
C VAL A 3 16.06 -20.91 -6.31
N LYS A 4 15.66 -21.29 -7.53
CA LYS A 4 16.42 -21.10 -8.77
C LYS A 4 15.92 -19.84 -9.49
N ALA A 5 16.77 -19.30 -10.35
CA ALA A 5 16.36 -18.21 -11.23
C ALA A 5 15.14 -18.64 -12.07
N LYS A 6 14.10 -17.79 -12.07
CA LYS A 6 12.77 -17.98 -12.70
C LYS A 6 11.75 -18.83 -11.93
N ASP A 7 12.04 -19.26 -10.72
CA ASP A 7 10.99 -19.89 -9.89
C ASP A 7 9.93 -18.86 -9.52
N LYS A 8 8.65 -19.22 -9.68
CA LYS A 8 7.53 -18.39 -9.27
C LYS A 8 7.46 -18.40 -7.74
N ILE A 9 7.87 -17.29 -7.13
CA ILE A 9 7.94 -17.14 -5.66
C ILE A 9 6.63 -16.62 -5.05
N ALA A 10 5.81 -15.92 -5.83
CA ALA A 10 4.53 -15.36 -5.41
C ALA A 10 3.60 -15.18 -6.64
N ASP A 11 2.30 -15.14 -6.38
CA ASP A 11 1.26 -14.86 -7.35
C ASP A 11 0.12 -14.12 -6.67
N TRP A 12 -0.40 -13.07 -7.31
CA TRP A 12 -1.59 -12.38 -6.83
C TRP A 12 -2.38 -11.83 -8.02
N ASP A 13 -3.67 -11.62 -7.80
CA ASP A 13 -4.57 -11.02 -8.78
C ASP A 13 -4.29 -9.51 -8.86
N PRO A 14 -3.91 -8.96 -10.02
CA PRO A 14 -3.61 -7.53 -10.15
C PRO A 14 -4.83 -6.62 -10.00
N HIS A 15 -6.05 -7.16 -10.11
CA HIS A 15 -7.30 -6.40 -10.06
C HIS A 15 -7.96 -6.44 -8.69
N THR A 16 -7.43 -7.21 -7.75
CA THR A 16 -7.99 -7.31 -6.40
C THR A 16 -6.91 -7.20 -5.34
N HIS A 17 -7.23 -6.55 -4.23
CA HIS A 17 -6.45 -6.65 -2.99
C HIS A 17 -7.07 -7.73 -2.12
N PRO A 18 -6.43 -8.88 -1.90
CA PRO A 18 -6.97 -9.92 -1.04
C PRO A 18 -6.74 -9.58 0.44
N ILE A 19 -7.78 -9.71 1.27
CA ILE A 19 -7.64 -9.84 2.71
C ILE A 19 -7.34 -11.32 3.00
N ILE A 20 -6.22 -11.61 3.66
CA ILE A 20 -5.73 -12.98 3.89
C ILE A 20 -5.81 -13.33 5.37
N ALA A 21 -6.16 -14.59 5.68
CA ALA A 21 -6.17 -15.12 7.03
C ALA A 21 -4.74 -15.45 7.50
N GLU A 22 -4.30 -14.85 8.61
CA GLU A 22 -2.98 -15.13 9.20
C GLU A 22 -2.94 -16.47 9.94
N ASN A 23 -4.05 -16.86 10.56
CA ASN A 23 -4.18 -18.11 11.29
C ASN A 23 -5.25 -19.01 10.66
N THR A 24 -5.25 -20.26 11.09
CA THR A 24 -6.28 -21.24 10.68
C THR A 24 -7.41 -21.23 11.72
N GLY A 25 -8.66 -21.05 11.28
CA GLY A 25 -9.80 -20.90 12.19
C GLY A 25 -11.16 -20.96 11.50
N HIS A 26 -12.23 -20.73 12.26
CA HIS A 26 -13.58 -20.57 11.71
C HIS A 26 -13.88 -19.10 11.51
N VAL A 27 -14.50 -18.78 10.38
CA VAL A 27 -14.96 -17.45 10.03
C VAL A 27 -16.25 -17.16 10.78
N VAL A 28 -16.35 -15.99 11.41
CA VAL A 28 -17.57 -15.50 12.07
C VAL A 28 -17.84 -14.10 11.56
N PHE A 29 -19.01 -13.91 10.96
CA PHE A 29 -19.42 -12.59 10.49
C PHE A 29 -20.05 -11.76 11.60
N ILE A 30 -19.67 -10.48 11.66
CA ILE A 30 -20.24 -9.48 12.58
C ILE A 30 -20.90 -8.39 11.74
N ASP A 31 -22.09 -7.94 12.13
CA ASP A 31 -22.86 -6.90 11.44
C ASP A 31 -23.08 -7.18 9.93
N PHE A 32 -23.11 -8.45 9.57
CA PHE A 32 -23.24 -8.94 8.19
C PHE A 32 -24.68 -9.42 7.95
N VAL A 33 -25.49 -8.59 7.29
CA VAL A 33 -26.91 -8.85 7.07
C VAL A 33 -27.25 -8.58 5.61
N GLU A 34 -27.73 -9.61 4.92
CA GLU A 34 -28.16 -9.54 3.53
C GLU A 34 -29.28 -8.51 3.34
N GLY A 35 -29.15 -7.67 2.30
CA GLY A 35 -30.06 -6.56 2.00
C GLY A 35 -29.88 -5.32 2.89
N LYS A 36 -28.99 -5.36 3.89
CA LYS A 36 -28.70 -4.23 4.79
C LYS A 36 -27.26 -3.75 4.71
N THR A 37 -26.31 -4.66 4.93
CA THR A 37 -24.86 -4.37 4.85
C THR A 37 -24.21 -5.05 3.66
N VAL A 38 -24.79 -6.14 3.14
CA VAL A 38 -24.31 -6.84 1.94
C VAL A 38 -25.43 -7.15 0.95
N VAL A 39 -25.06 -7.30 -0.32
CA VAL A 39 -25.92 -7.86 -1.38
C VAL A 39 -25.30 -9.17 -1.86
N LYS A 40 -26.13 -10.20 -2.03
CA LYS A 40 -25.70 -11.45 -2.65
C LYS A 40 -25.81 -11.31 -4.17
N ASN A 41 -24.67 -11.37 -4.84
CA ASN A 41 -24.56 -11.36 -6.28
C ASN A 41 -24.16 -12.74 -6.80
N SER A 42 -24.44 -13.01 -8.06
CA SER A 42 -24.00 -14.22 -8.75
C SER A 42 -23.26 -13.79 -10.01
N ASP A 43 -22.09 -14.39 -10.22
CA ASP A 43 -21.36 -14.20 -11.46
C ASP A 43 -22.09 -14.93 -12.61
N PRO A 44 -22.52 -14.22 -13.68
CA PRO A 44 -23.25 -14.84 -14.79
C PRO A 44 -22.44 -15.89 -15.57
N LEU A 45 -21.11 -15.81 -15.53
CA LEU A 45 -20.22 -16.72 -16.28
C LEU A 45 -19.92 -18.00 -15.50
N THR A 46 -19.64 -17.87 -14.19
CA THR A 46 -19.23 -19.00 -13.35
C THR A 46 -20.36 -19.61 -12.53
N GLY A 47 -21.48 -18.89 -12.37
CA GLY A 47 -22.59 -19.29 -11.50
C GLY A 47 -22.26 -19.27 -10.01
N LEU A 48 -21.07 -18.81 -9.63
CA LEU A 48 -20.66 -18.70 -8.23
C LEU A 48 -21.30 -17.46 -7.61
N SER A 49 -21.91 -17.66 -6.44
CA SER A 49 -22.45 -16.56 -5.64
C SER A 49 -21.36 -15.93 -4.77
N PHE A 50 -21.34 -14.62 -4.71
CA PHE A 50 -20.48 -13.83 -3.82
C PHE A 50 -21.30 -12.76 -3.12
N PHE A 51 -20.88 -12.37 -1.92
CA PHE A 51 -21.44 -11.21 -1.25
C PHE A 51 -20.63 -9.97 -1.61
N GLU A 52 -21.31 -8.85 -1.83
CA GLU A 52 -20.70 -7.55 -2.08
C GLU A 52 -21.15 -6.55 -1.00
N MET A 53 -20.19 -5.85 -0.41
CA MET A 53 -20.45 -4.87 0.64
C MET A 53 -21.14 -3.62 0.07
N ILE A 54 -22.27 -3.26 0.68
CA ILE A 54 -23.01 -2.05 0.31
C ILE A 54 -22.24 -0.82 0.80
N GLU A 55 -22.18 0.20 -0.05
CA GLU A 55 -21.64 1.52 0.26
C GLU A 55 -22.32 2.13 1.49
N GLU A 56 -21.55 2.69 2.43
CA GLU A 56 -22.08 3.28 3.66
C GLU A 56 -23.19 4.32 3.41
N GLY A 57 -23.11 5.08 2.31
CA GLY A 57 -24.14 6.05 1.90
C GLY A 57 -25.44 5.44 1.40
N GLU A 58 -25.41 4.20 0.91
CA GLU A 58 -26.56 3.47 0.35
C GLU A 58 -27.20 2.52 1.38
N ARG A 59 -26.57 2.32 2.55
CA ARG A 59 -27.12 1.49 3.62
C ARG A 59 -28.42 2.07 4.17
N THR A 60 -29.35 1.17 4.49
CA THR A 60 -30.60 1.52 5.18
C THR A 60 -30.34 2.23 6.51
N SER A 61 -31.27 3.07 6.98
CA SER A 61 -31.11 3.82 8.24
C SER A 61 -30.79 2.95 9.46
N ALA A 62 -31.24 1.68 9.46
CA ALA A 62 -30.97 0.72 10.54
C ALA A 62 -29.56 0.09 10.46
N ALA A 63 -28.85 0.28 9.36
CA ALA A 63 -27.53 -0.30 9.08
C ALA A 63 -26.42 0.77 8.96
N LYS A 64 -26.73 2.05 9.21
CA LYS A 64 -25.74 3.13 9.19
C LYS A 64 -24.69 3.01 10.30
N ASP A 65 -25.10 2.53 11.48
CA ASP A 65 -24.20 2.33 12.62
C ASP A 65 -23.55 0.92 12.64
N MET A 66 -23.94 0.04 11.70
CA MET A 66 -23.38 -1.30 11.59
C MET A 66 -21.98 -1.25 10.99
N LYS A 67 -21.04 -1.95 11.65
CA LYS A 67 -19.64 -2.04 11.23
C LYS A 67 -19.35 -3.48 10.81
N PRO A 68 -19.60 -3.86 9.56
CA PRO A 68 -19.42 -5.22 9.12
C PRO A 68 -17.96 -5.66 9.23
N MET A 69 -17.72 -6.84 9.81
CA MET A 69 -16.38 -7.37 10.03
C MET A 69 -16.35 -8.89 9.88
N ILE A 70 -15.16 -9.43 9.61
CA ILE A 70 -14.86 -10.85 9.73
C ILE A 70 -14.02 -11.07 10.98
N LYS A 71 -14.48 -11.95 11.87
CA LYS A 71 -13.67 -12.49 12.97
C LYS A 71 -13.22 -13.89 12.62
N LEU A 72 -11.95 -14.17 12.85
CA LEU A 72 -11.43 -15.52 12.81
C LEU A 72 -11.37 -16.07 14.24
N VAL A 73 -12.03 -17.19 14.51
CA VAL A 73 -12.02 -17.84 15.82
C VAL A 73 -11.30 -19.18 15.78
N ASP A 74 -10.73 -19.58 16.92
CA ASP A 74 -10.00 -20.85 17.03
C ASP A 74 -10.87 -22.08 16.70
N LYS A 75 -10.24 -23.13 16.15
CA LYS A 75 -10.92 -24.37 15.77
C LYS A 75 -11.63 -25.05 16.94
N LYS A 76 -11.04 -24.99 18.13
CA LYS A 76 -11.51 -25.70 19.33
C LYS A 76 -12.26 -24.78 20.28
N ASN A 77 -11.84 -23.52 20.38
CA ASN A 77 -12.46 -22.54 21.26
C ASN A 77 -13.07 -21.38 20.47
N LYS A 78 -14.38 -21.46 20.20
CA LYS A 78 -15.13 -20.40 19.51
C LYS A 78 -15.12 -19.03 20.22
N LYS A 79 -14.71 -18.96 21.49
CA LYS A 79 -14.56 -17.69 22.22
C LYS A 79 -13.19 -17.03 22.02
N LEU A 80 -12.19 -17.78 21.55
CA LEU A 80 -10.87 -17.23 21.28
C LEU A 80 -10.86 -16.63 19.87
N VAL A 81 -10.84 -15.30 19.81
CA VAL A 81 -10.70 -14.55 18.55
C VAL A 81 -9.22 -14.48 18.22
N LEU A 82 -8.85 -15.02 17.06
CA LEU A 82 -7.49 -15.01 16.52
C LEU A 82 -7.19 -13.69 15.81
N SER A 83 -8.10 -13.24 14.95
CA SER A 83 -7.98 -11.98 14.22
C SER A 83 -9.35 -11.36 13.97
N THR A 84 -9.38 -10.04 13.75
CA THR A 84 -10.58 -9.30 13.36
C THR A 84 -10.23 -8.40 12.18
N HIS A 85 -10.98 -8.49 11.09
CA HIS A 85 -10.78 -7.73 9.86
C HIS A 85 -12.03 -6.91 9.56
N TYR A 86 -11.88 -5.59 9.49
CA TYR A 86 -12.96 -4.71 9.06
C TYR A 86 -13.20 -4.86 7.56
N LEU A 87 -14.46 -4.79 7.15
CA LEU A 87 -14.84 -4.89 5.74
C LEU A 87 -15.31 -3.51 5.23
N PRO A 88 -14.51 -2.83 4.40
CA PRO A 88 -14.94 -1.58 3.77
C PRO A 88 -16.01 -1.85 2.71
N SER A 89 -16.60 -0.77 2.19
CA SER A 89 -17.55 -0.84 1.08
C SER A 89 -16.96 -1.46 -0.19
N GLY A 90 -17.79 -2.07 -1.03
CA GLY A 90 -17.40 -2.59 -2.35
C GLY A 90 -16.56 -3.88 -2.32
N VAL A 91 -16.25 -4.41 -1.13
CA VAL A 91 -15.51 -5.66 -0.97
C VAL A 91 -16.37 -6.86 -1.34
N LYS A 92 -15.76 -7.80 -2.08
CA LYS A 92 -16.37 -9.07 -2.49
C LYS A 92 -15.92 -10.21 -1.60
N ILE A 93 -16.86 -11.00 -1.11
CA ILE A 93 -16.64 -12.07 -0.13
C ILE A 93 -17.21 -13.36 -0.69
N ASN A 94 -16.35 -14.37 -0.79
CA ASN A 94 -16.68 -15.71 -1.29
C ASN A 94 -16.61 -16.73 -0.17
N LEU A 95 -17.11 -16.37 1.01
CA LEU A 95 -17.09 -17.21 2.21
C LEU A 95 -18.49 -17.30 2.83
N GLU A 96 -18.70 -18.38 3.58
CA GLU A 96 -19.89 -18.59 4.39
C GLU A 96 -19.59 -18.42 5.88
N ASP A 97 -20.59 -18.02 6.66
CA ASP A 97 -20.45 -17.92 8.11
C ASP A 97 -20.21 -19.30 8.73
N GLY A 98 -19.23 -19.39 9.62
CA GLY A 98 -18.77 -20.65 10.22
C GLY A 98 -17.85 -21.48 9.34
N GLN A 99 -17.48 -21.03 8.12
CA GLN A 99 -16.56 -21.76 7.25
C GLN A 99 -15.17 -21.88 7.90
N LEU A 100 -14.56 -23.06 7.79
CA LEU A 100 -13.18 -23.27 8.21
C LEU A 100 -12.22 -22.75 7.13
N ILE A 101 -11.32 -21.84 7.52
CA ILE A 101 -10.27 -21.31 6.64
C ILE A 101 -8.89 -21.65 7.19
N GLU A 102 -7.96 -21.91 6.27
CA GLU A 102 -6.56 -22.15 6.59
C GLU A 102 -5.74 -20.87 6.54
N ALA A 103 -4.61 -20.85 7.24
CA ALA A 103 -3.67 -19.75 7.18
C ALA A 103 -3.20 -19.58 5.72
N GLY A 104 -3.22 -18.34 5.22
CA GLY A 104 -3.02 -18.00 3.81
C GLY A 104 -4.29 -18.03 2.95
N GLY A 105 -5.44 -18.42 3.50
CA GLY A 105 -6.72 -18.38 2.80
C GLY A 105 -7.25 -16.96 2.60
N ILE A 106 -7.95 -16.71 1.50
CA ILE A 106 -8.53 -15.40 1.19
C ILE A 106 -9.86 -15.22 1.93
N LEU A 107 -9.94 -14.20 2.79
CA LEU A 107 -11.13 -13.78 3.52
C LEU A 107 -12.06 -12.92 2.67
N ALA A 108 -11.50 -11.97 1.94
CA ALA A 108 -12.25 -11.05 1.10
C ALA A 108 -11.38 -10.50 -0.03
N LYS A 109 -11.99 -9.94 -1.06
CA LYS A 109 -11.30 -9.34 -2.21
C LYS A 109 -11.82 -7.94 -2.46
N ILE A 110 -10.91 -6.99 -2.49
CA ILE A 110 -11.24 -5.58 -2.66
C ILE A 110 -10.93 -5.23 -4.11
N PRO A 111 -11.94 -4.87 -4.91
CA PRO A 111 -11.71 -4.49 -6.30
C PRO A 111 -10.81 -3.26 -6.35
N LYS A 112 -9.65 -3.37 -6.98
CA LYS A 112 -8.84 -2.20 -7.30
C LYS A 112 -9.45 -1.54 -8.53
N ALA A 113 -9.77 -0.25 -8.42
CA ALA A 113 -10.07 0.54 -9.61
C ALA A 113 -8.88 0.39 -10.56
N ILE A 114 -9.16 0.07 -11.84
CA ILE A 114 -8.11 -0.07 -12.84
C ILE A 114 -7.35 1.25 -12.85
N SER A 115 -6.12 1.22 -12.33
CA SER A 115 -5.20 2.35 -12.44
C SER A 115 -5.10 2.65 -13.92
N LYS A 116 -5.57 3.83 -14.31
CA LYS A 116 -5.40 4.33 -15.68
C LYS A 116 -3.94 4.11 -16.02
N THR A 117 -3.69 3.39 -17.12
CA THR A 117 -2.37 3.15 -17.70
C THR A 117 -1.44 4.30 -17.34
N SER A 118 -0.42 4.03 -16.52
CA SER A 118 0.61 5.01 -16.20
C SER A 118 1.03 5.66 -17.51
N ASP A 119 0.81 6.96 -17.56
CA ASP A 119 1.05 7.76 -18.74
C ASP A 119 2.53 7.58 -19.12
N ILE A 120 2.80 6.82 -20.19
CA ILE A 120 4.17 6.59 -20.72
C ILE A 120 4.68 7.87 -21.42
N THR A 121 4.07 9.03 -21.13
CA THR A 121 4.62 10.33 -21.50
C THR A 121 5.98 10.49 -20.78
N GLY A 122 7.11 10.72 -21.45
CA GLY A 122 7.39 10.83 -22.87
C GLY A 122 8.85 11.24 -23.01
N GLY A 123 9.59 10.56 -23.88
CA GLY A 123 10.91 10.97 -24.38
C GLY A 123 11.91 11.55 -23.35
N LEU A 124 12.77 12.45 -23.83
CA LEU A 124 13.80 13.11 -23.02
C LEU A 124 13.26 13.93 -21.81
N PRO A 125 12.08 14.60 -21.87
CA PRO A 125 11.55 15.36 -20.74
C PRO A 125 11.37 14.55 -19.46
N ARG A 126 10.95 13.27 -19.57
CA ARG A 126 10.81 12.38 -18.41
C ARG A 126 12.15 12.10 -17.73
N VAL A 127 13.22 11.94 -18.52
CA VAL A 127 14.58 11.74 -18.00
C VAL A 127 15.07 13.00 -17.29
N ALA A 128 14.76 14.18 -17.83
CA ALA A 128 15.08 15.45 -17.17
C ALA A 128 14.35 15.57 -15.83
N ASP A 129 13.06 15.25 -15.75
CA ASP A 129 12.31 15.28 -14.49
C ASP A 129 12.90 14.34 -13.43
N LEU A 130 13.38 13.15 -13.83
CA LEU A 130 14.03 12.18 -12.94
C LEU A 130 15.37 12.71 -12.40
N PHE A 131 16.22 13.29 -13.25
CA PHE A 131 17.53 13.83 -12.84
C PHE A 131 17.44 15.17 -12.12
N GLU A 132 16.42 15.97 -12.38
CA GLU A 132 16.09 17.15 -11.59
C GLU A 132 15.37 16.79 -10.28
N ALA A 133 15.09 15.51 -10.04
CA ALA A 133 14.36 15.01 -8.88
C ALA A 133 13.06 15.78 -8.63
N ARG A 134 12.30 16.07 -9.70
CA ARG A 134 11.06 16.85 -9.59
C ARG A 134 9.97 16.03 -8.92
N LYS A 135 9.27 16.67 -7.98
CA LYS A 135 8.12 16.10 -7.29
C LYS A 135 6.86 16.33 -8.11
N ALA A 136 6.20 15.25 -8.51
CA ALA A 136 4.87 15.34 -9.12
C ALA A 136 3.90 15.97 -8.12
N LYS A 137 3.01 16.87 -8.59
CA LYS A 137 1.96 17.46 -7.76
C LYS A 137 1.17 16.37 -7.06
N ASP A 138 0.81 15.33 -7.82
CA ASP A 138 0.02 14.21 -7.33
C ASP A 138 0.78 12.88 -7.23
N HIS A 139 1.95 12.90 -6.59
CA HIS A 139 2.74 11.70 -6.31
C HIS A 139 2.03 10.67 -5.42
N ALA A 140 2.50 9.41 -5.48
CA ALA A 140 2.08 8.33 -4.58
C ALA A 140 2.40 8.69 -3.12
N ILE A 141 1.55 8.23 -2.20
CA ILE A 141 1.75 8.39 -0.76
C ILE A 141 2.22 7.05 -0.21
N LEU A 142 3.36 7.06 0.47
CA LEU A 142 3.97 5.88 1.07
C LEU A 142 3.85 5.92 2.59
N ALA A 143 3.83 4.75 3.23
CA ALA A 143 3.77 4.61 4.68
C ALA A 143 5.02 5.17 5.35
N GLU A 144 4.84 6.08 6.31
CA GLU A 144 5.95 6.74 7.03
C GLU A 144 6.62 5.83 8.07
N ALA A 145 5.86 4.86 8.60
CA ALA A 145 6.28 3.91 9.62
C ALA A 145 5.70 2.53 9.32
N ALA A 146 6.27 1.50 9.96
CA ALA A 146 5.70 0.15 9.97
C ALA A 146 4.75 0.00 11.16
N GLY A 147 3.65 -0.72 10.97
CA GLY A 147 2.68 -0.97 12.04
C GLY A 147 1.25 -1.18 11.54
N ILE A 148 0.29 -1.09 12.46
CA ILE A 148 -1.13 -1.30 12.18
C ILE A 148 -1.78 0.03 11.80
N VAL A 149 -2.45 0.06 10.65
CA VAL A 149 -3.19 1.22 10.14
C VAL A 149 -4.52 1.36 10.87
N SER A 150 -4.87 2.60 11.21
CA SER A 150 -6.21 2.97 11.67
C SER A 150 -6.61 4.35 11.17
N PHE A 151 -7.92 4.63 11.15
CA PHE A 151 -8.45 5.91 10.70
C PHE A 151 -8.96 6.74 11.89
N GLY A 152 -8.43 7.95 12.05
CA GLY A 152 -8.88 8.91 13.05
C GLY A 152 -10.05 9.77 12.56
N SER A 153 -10.49 10.71 13.41
CA SER A 153 -11.52 11.68 13.03
C SER A 153 -11.08 12.50 11.80
N PRO A 154 -11.83 12.47 10.69
CA PRO A 154 -11.47 13.22 9.49
C PRO A 154 -11.61 14.73 9.70
N THR A 155 -10.77 15.49 9.02
CA THR A 155 -10.93 16.95 8.86
C THR A 155 -11.78 17.24 7.61
N LYS A 156 -12.32 18.45 7.48
CA LYS A 156 -13.18 18.88 6.35
C LYS A 156 -12.65 18.54 4.94
N SER A 157 -11.33 18.42 4.74
CA SER A 157 -10.72 18.14 3.44
C SER A 157 -9.72 16.97 3.44
N LYS A 158 -9.45 16.38 4.61
CA LYS A 158 -8.38 15.40 4.79
C LYS A 158 -8.83 14.26 5.69
N VAL A 159 -8.53 13.04 5.25
CA VAL A 159 -8.60 11.81 6.03
C VAL A 159 -7.36 11.72 6.91
N ARG A 160 -7.56 11.37 8.18
CA ARG A 160 -6.49 11.19 9.16
C ARG A 160 -6.17 9.70 9.27
N LEU A 161 -5.03 9.30 8.75
CA LEU A 161 -4.52 7.93 8.82
C LEU A 161 -3.46 7.85 9.92
N LEU A 162 -3.56 6.85 10.79
CA LEU A 162 -2.68 6.62 11.92
C LEU A 162 -2.01 5.26 11.75
N ILE A 163 -0.69 5.21 11.84
CA ILE A 163 0.08 3.96 11.85
C ILE A 163 0.63 3.77 13.26
N THR A 164 0.21 2.71 13.95
CA THR A 164 0.68 2.39 15.30
C THR A 164 1.73 1.29 15.22
N SER A 165 2.97 1.58 15.63
CA SER A 165 4.05 0.61 15.67
C SER A 165 3.84 -0.44 16.77
N GLU A 166 4.59 -1.54 16.73
CA GLU A 166 4.56 -2.56 17.80
C GLU A 166 4.93 -1.99 19.19
N GLU A 167 5.71 -0.91 19.21
CA GLU A 167 6.13 -0.21 20.44
C GLU A 167 5.07 0.78 20.95
N GLY A 168 3.97 0.95 20.21
CA GLY A 168 2.87 1.85 20.55
C GLY A 168 3.06 3.30 20.10
N GLU A 169 4.12 3.61 19.34
CA GLU A 169 4.31 4.93 18.75
C GLU A 169 3.32 5.13 17.59
N GLN A 170 2.63 6.27 17.60
CA GLN A 170 1.65 6.61 16.56
C GLN A 170 2.22 7.63 15.59
N THR A 171 2.31 7.24 14.32
CA THR A 171 2.65 8.12 13.21
C THR A 171 1.39 8.56 12.48
N GLU A 172 1.18 9.88 12.37
CA GLU A 172 0.00 10.46 11.75
C GLU A 172 0.27 10.94 10.32
N MET A 173 -0.64 10.61 9.41
CA MET A 173 -0.63 11.03 8.01
C MET A 173 -1.96 11.68 7.62
N MET A 174 -1.88 12.88 7.03
CA MET A 174 -3.05 13.65 6.61
C MET A 174 -3.22 13.60 5.09
N ILE A 175 -4.12 12.74 4.62
CA ILE A 175 -4.32 12.43 3.20
C ILE A 175 -5.57 13.17 2.69
N HIS A 176 -5.53 13.74 1.49
CA HIS A 176 -6.71 14.40 0.93
C HIS A 176 -7.85 13.41 0.65
N GLN A 177 -9.09 13.78 1.00
CA GLN A 177 -10.28 12.91 0.89
C GLN A 177 -10.60 12.42 -0.54
N TRP A 178 -10.15 13.14 -1.57
CA TRP A 178 -10.40 12.77 -2.96
C TRP A 178 -9.43 11.69 -3.46
N ARG A 179 -8.37 11.39 -2.70
CA ARG A 179 -7.43 10.33 -3.03
C ARG A 179 -7.98 8.98 -2.58
N VAL A 180 -7.83 8.00 -3.45
CA VAL A 180 -8.13 6.60 -3.14
C VAL A 180 -7.03 6.07 -2.22
N ILE A 181 -7.42 5.56 -1.06
CA ILE A 181 -6.53 4.91 -0.10
C ILE A 181 -6.64 3.41 -0.31
N ASN A 182 -5.50 2.76 -0.50
CA ASN A 182 -5.39 1.34 -0.87
C ASN A 182 -5.23 0.40 0.34
N VAL A 183 -5.25 0.96 1.55
CA VAL A 183 -5.10 0.23 2.81
C VAL A 183 -6.35 0.35 3.68
N PHE A 184 -6.53 -0.61 4.58
CA PHE A 184 -7.73 -0.75 5.42
C PHE A 184 -7.44 -0.59 6.90
N ASP A 185 -8.49 -0.32 7.66
CA ASP A 185 -8.41 -0.25 9.12
C ASP A 185 -8.05 -1.64 9.69
N GLY A 186 -6.99 -1.70 10.49
CA GLY A 186 -6.41 -2.93 11.02
C GLY A 186 -5.41 -3.64 10.10
N GLU A 187 -5.10 -3.10 8.91
CA GLU A 187 -4.07 -3.66 8.04
C GLU A 187 -2.66 -3.35 8.58
N THR A 188 -1.77 -4.33 8.51
CA THR A 188 -0.35 -4.14 8.87
C THR A 188 0.42 -3.71 7.64
N VAL A 189 1.18 -2.62 7.75
CA VAL A 189 2.01 -2.05 6.66
C VAL A 189 3.46 -1.96 7.11
N GLU A 190 4.39 -2.10 6.17
CA GLU A 190 5.81 -1.79 6.36
C GLU A 190 6.12 -0.35 5.95
N LYS A 191 7.24 0.17 6.44
CA LYS A 191 7.71 1.51 6.07
C LYS A 191 8.00 1.56 4.57
N GLY A 192 7.36 2.50 3.88
CA GLY A 192 7.47 2.67 2.43
C GLY A 192 6.42 1.92 1.61
N ASP A 193 5.49 1.19 2.23
CA ASP A 193 4.34 0.60 1.52
C ASP A 193 3.42 1.65 0.90
N MET A 194 2.79 1.32 -0.22
CA MET A 194 1.97 2.27 -0.96
C MET A 194 0.58 2.42 -0.35
N ILE A 195 0.32 3.59 0.27
CA ILE A 195 -0.96 3.94 0.89
C ILE A 195 -1.95 4.49 -0.13
N SER A 196 -1.48 5.28 -1.09
CA SER A 196 -2.33 5.87 -2.13
C SER A 196 -1.56 5.96 -3.45
N ASP A 197 -2.26 5.68 -4.55
CA ASP A 197 -1.68 5.63 -5.88
C ASP A 197 -1.17 7.01 -6.37
N GLY A 198 -0.20 6.95 -7.28
CA GLY A 198 0.34 8.10 -7.99
C GLY A 198 1.73 7.81 -8.56
N PRO A 199 2.35 8.76 -9.28
CA PRO A 199 3.75 8.64 -9.68
C PRO A 199 4.66 8.60 -8.45
N SER A 200 5.62 7.69 -8.42
CA SER A 200 6.56 7.59 -7.30
C SER A 200 7.40 8.88 -7.16
N ASN A 201 7.63 9.31 -5.92
CA ASN A 201 8.45 10.48 -5.61
C ASN A 201 9.87 10.03 -5.23
N PRO A 202 10.92 10.40 -5.98
CA PRO A 202 12.31 10.03 -5.67
C PRO A 202 12.75 10.40 -4.24
N HIS A 203 12.28 11.53 -3.71
CA HIS A 203 12.62 11.98 -2.36
C HIS A 203 12.05 11.05 -1.27
N ASP A 204 10.81 10.58 -1.45
CA ASP A 204 10.18 9.67 -0.50
C ASP A 204 10.80 8.28 -0.60
N ILE A 205 11.17 7.82 -1.80
CA ILE A 205 11.91 6.56 -1.98
C ILE A 205 13.24 6.63 -1.22
N LEU A 206 14.01 7.72 -1.36
CA LEU A 206 15.29 7.86 -0.66
C LEU A 206 15.11 7.83 0.86
N ARG A 207 14.16 8.63 1.37
CA ARG A 207 13.94 8.82 2.80
C ARG A 207 13.35 7.60 3.49
N LEU A 208 12.49 6.84 2.78
CA LEU A 208 11.76 5.71 3.35
C LEU A 208 12.41 4.36 3.04
N LEU A 209 12.90 4.17 1.80
CA LEU A 209 13.38 2.90 1.27
C LEU A 209 14.90 2.86 1.03
N GLY A 210 15.59 4.01 1.16
CA GLY A 210 17.04 4.11 1.11
C GLY A 210 17.64 4.27 -0.30
N VAL A 211 18.97 4.37 -0.33
CA VAL A 211 19.77 4.68 -1.52
C VAL A 211 19.68 3.59 -2.60
N GLU A 212 19.75 2.32 -2.21
CA GLU A 212 19.73 1.20 -3.16
C GLU A 212 18.40 1.13 -3.91
N THR A 213 17.28 1.24 -3.19
CA THR A 213 15.93 1.25 -3.78
C THR A 213 15.74 2.44 -4.71
N LEU A 214 16.21 3.63 -4.32
CA LEU A 214 16.20 4.81 -5.18
C LEU A 214 17.02 4.59 -6.46
N ALA A 215 18.24 4.07 -6.33
CA ALA A 215 19.12 3.85 -7.47
C ALA A 215 18.50 2.89 -8.47
N ASN A 216 17.98 1.75 -7.99
CA ASN A 216 17.27 0.78 -8.82
C ASN A 216 16.04 1.40 -9.51
N TYR A 217 15.28 2.24 -8.79
CA TYR A 217 14.14 2.95 -9.36
C TYR A 217 14.55 3.89 -10.51
N ILE A 218 15.51 4.79 -10.27
CA ILE A 218 15.95 5.76 -11.29
C ILE A 218 16.58 5.04 -12.49
N VAL A 219 17.44 4.04 -12.27
CA VAL A 219 18.04 3.24 -13.35
C VAL A 219 16.95 2.61 -14.20
N LYS A 220 15.95 1.97 -13.58
CA LYS A 220 14.84 1.31 -14.29
C LYS A 220 14.01 2.31 -15.10
N GLU A 221 13.63 3.44 -14.51
CA GLU A 221 12.81 4.45 -15.19
C GLU A 221 13.56 5.07 -16.38
N VAL A 222 14.82 5.46 -16.21
CA VAL A 222 15.65 6.01 -17.29
C VAL A 222 15.89 4.95 -18.38
N GLN A 223 16.19 3.72 -18.00
CA GLN A 223 16.37 2.61 -18.94
C GLN A 223 15.10 2.35 -19.77
N ASN A 224 13.92 2.40 -19.16
CA ASN A 224 12.67 2.19 -19.87
C ASN A 224 12.49 3.23 -20.99
N VAL A 225 12.87 4.49 -20.76
CA VAL A 225 12.82 5.54 -21.79
C VAL A 225 13.81 5.26 -22.93
N TYR A 226 15.08 4.93 -22.63
CA TYR A 226 16.07 4.63 -23.67
C TYR A 226 15.74 3.36 -24.45
N ARG A 227 15.24 2.32 -23.77
CA ARG A 227 14.78 1.08 -24.40
C ARG A 227 13.61 1.32 -25.34
N LEU A 228 12.66 2.18 -24.97
CA LEU A 228 11.54 2.57 -25.83
C LEU A 228 12.04 3.23 -27.13
N GLN A 229 13.14 3.99 -27.07
CA GLN A 229 13.79 4.62 -28.23
C GLN A 229 14.75 3.70 -28.98
N GLY A 230 14.90 2.44 -28.56
CA GLY A 230 15.80 1.47 -29.17
C GLY A 230 17.28 1.69 -28.88
N VAL A 231 17.62 2.61 -27.97
CA VAL A 231 19.01 2.91 -27.59
C VAL A 231 19.39 2.03 -26.39
N LYS A 232 20.48 1.26 -26.55
CA LYS A 232 21.03 0.44 -25.46
C LYS A 232 22.08 1.24 -24.70
N ILE A 233 21.82 1.52 -23.42
CA ILE A 233 22.78 2.11 -22.49
C ILE A 233 23.06 1.11 -21.35
N SER A 234 24.28 1.09 -20.84
CA SER A 234 24.63 0.26 -19.67
C SER A 234 24.29 1.00 -18.38
N ASP A 235 23.75 0.27 -17.39
CA ASP A 235 23.33 0.80 -16.09
C ASP A 235 24.44 1.62 -15.40
N LYS A 236 25.70 1.19 -15.55
CA LYS A 236 26.89 1.88 -15.01
C LYS A 236 26.96 3.37 -15.35
N HIS A 237 26.44 3.78 -16.50
CA HIS A 237 26.47 5.19 -16.91
C HIS A 237 25.42 6.02 -16.15
N ILE A 238 24.25 5.42 -15.90
CA ILE A 238 23.16 6.05 -15.15
C ILE A 238 23.52 6.09 -13.66
N GLU A 239 24.13 5.02 -13.14
CA GLU A 239 24.61 4.93 -11.76
C GLU A 239 25.62 6.04 -11.41
N VAL A 240 26.48 6.42 -12.36
CA VAL A 240 27.41 7.55 -12.15
C VAL A 240 26.65 8.86 -11.94
N ILE A 241 25.55 9.09 -12.64
CA ILE A 241 24.71 10.29 -12.46
C ILE A 241 24.02 10.22 -11.09
N ILE A 242 23.45 9.07 -10.72
CA ILE A 242 22.80 8.88 -9.43
C ILE A 242 23.80 9.11 -8.28
N LYS A 243 25.04 8.66 -8.41
CA LYS A 243 26.12 8.96 -7.46
C LYS A 243 26.36 10.46 -7.31
N GLN A 244 26.26 11.25 -8.39
CA GLN A 244 26.38 12.70 -8.32
C GLN A 244 25.13 13.37 -7.73
N MET A 245 23.95 12.82 -7.93
CA MET A 245 22.72 13.29 -7.27
C MET A 245 22.80 13.08 -5.74
N LEU A 246 23.40 11.97 -5.31
CA LEU A 246 23.57 11.59 -3.90
C LEU A 246 24.87 12.09 -3.27
N ARG A 247 25.51 13.12 -3.86
CA ARG A 247 26.81 13.61 -3.40
C ARG A 247 26.75 14.35 -2.07
N LYS A 248 25.56 14.77 -1.66
CA LYS A 248 25.33 15.61 -0.48
C LYS A 248 24.56 14.85 0.59
N VAL A 249 24.85 15.15 1.85
CA VAL A 249 24.15 14.65 3.03
C VAL A 249 23.66 15.81 3.89
N GLU A 250 22.55 15.59 4.59
CA GLU A 250 22.00 16.52 5.58
C GLU A 250 22.45 16.08 6.97
N ILE A 251 23.02 17.01 7.74
CA ILE A 251 23.47 16.75 9.11
C ILE A 251 22.29 16.89 10.06
N ILE A 252 21.86 15.78 10.66
CA ILE A 252 20.73 15.77 11.63
C ILE A 252 21.20 16.20 13.02
N ASP A 253 22.37 15.69 13.44
CA ASP A 253 23.01 15.99 14.72
C ASP A 253 24.50 16.22 14.48
N ASN A 254 24.99 17.38 14.91
CA ASN A 254 26.36 17.81 14.75
C ASN A 254 27.29 17.29 15.83
N GLY A 255 26.78 16.82 16.98
CA GLY A 255 27.61 16.36 18.10
C GLY A 255 28.73 17.35 18.43
N ASP A 256 29.98 16.86 18.45
CA ASP A 256 31.19 17.66 18.72
C ASP A 256 31.87 18.22 17.45
N SER A 257 31.23 18.10 16.29
CA SER A 257 31.79 18.58 15.02
C SER A 257 31.52 20.07 14.78
N ASN A 258 32.15 20.63 13.74
CA ASN A 258 31.93 22.02 13.33
C ASN A 258 30.70 22.21 12.41
N TYR A 259 29.90 21.16 12.21
CA TYR A 259 28.70 21.25 11.39
C TYR A 259 27.54 21.92 12.15
N VAL A 260 26.57 22.41 11.39
CA VAL A 260 25.30 22.92 11.92
C VAL A 260 24.18 21.93 11.63
N ASN A 261 23.27 21.72 12.57
CA ASN A 261 22.09 20.87 12.36
C ASN A 261 21.22 21.45 11.24
N GLY A 262 20.85 20.61 10.28
CA GLY A 262 20.16 20.96 9.03
C GLY A 262 21.07 21.50 7.93
N GLU A 263 22.39 21.59 8.14
CA GLU A 263 23.33 21.93 7.08
C GLU A 263 23.47 20.78 6.09
N THR A 264 23.63 21.12 4.81
CA THR A 264 23.97 20.16 3.76
C THR A 264 25.47 20.18 3.48
N ALA A 265 26.14 19.05 3.71
CA ALA A 265 27.57 18.86 3.47
C ALA A 265 27.83 17.91 2.29
N GLU A 266 29.03 17.97 1.72
CA GLU A 266 29.51 16.98 0.75
C GLU A 266 29.80 15.66 1.46
N TYR A 267 29.27 14.55 0.96
CA TYR A 267 29.42 13.23 1.59
C TYR A 267 30.88 12.80 1.75
N ALA A 268 31.77 13.27 0.89
CA ALA A 268 33.20 12.96 0.98
C ALA A 268 33.92 13.66 2.16
N HIS A 269 33.28 14.65 2.78
CA HIS A 269 33.84 15.44 3.89
C HIS A 269 33.29 15.04 5.26
N VAL A 270 32.25 14.19 5.28
CA VAL A 270 31.59 13.66 6.48
C VAL A 270 32.06 12.23 6.71
#